data_AF-A0A923RGF6-F1
#
_entry.id   AF-A0A923RGF6-F1
#
_cell.length_a   1.000
_cell.length_b   1.000
_cell.length_c   1.000
_cell.angle_alpha   90.00
_cell.angle_beta   90.00
_cell.angle_gamma   90.00
#
_symmetry.space_group_name_H-M   'P 1'
#
loop_
_entity.id
_entity.type
_entity.pdbx_description
1 polymer ?
#
loop_
_entity_poly.entity_id
_entity_poly.type
_entity_poly.pdbx_seq_one_letter_code
_entity_poly.pdbx_strand_id
1 'polypeptide(L)'
;MRHPYNKFIQGELVAIGLAIVCGLIALIQGVFLLIVICLYLLAASLVFDGLIAMNMRNPNHGVKQMLRAAILFLLTTFLFIFL
;
A
#
# COMPACT_ATOMS: atom_id res chain seq x y z
N MET A 1 -20.90 -19.25 5.49
CA MET A 1 -20.75 -18.35 4.32
C MET A 1 -19.25 -18.07 4.13
N ARG A 2 -18.59 -18.79 3.23
CA ARG A 2 -17.13 -18.69 2.99
C ARG A 2 -16.88 -17.55 2.00
N HIS A 3 -16.61 -16.34 2.51
CA HIS A 3 -16.28 -15.21 1.65
C HIS A 3 -14.80 -15.30 1.23
N PRO A 4 -14.46 -15.36 -0.07
CA PRO A 4 -13.08 -15.31 -0.58
C PRO A 4 -12.34 -13.99 -0.27
N TYR A 5 -12.99 -13.09 0.47
CA TYR A 5 -12.60 -11.75 0.84
C TYR A 5 -11.57 -11.69 1.98
N ASN A 6 -11.59 -12.68 2.87
CA ASN A 6 -10.67 -12.71 4.01
C ASN A 6 -9.21 -12.73 3.57
N LYS A 7 -8.91 -13.32 2.40
CA LYS A 7 -7.54 -13.38 1.87
C LYS A 7 -7.00 -12.02 1.44
N PHE A 8 -7.85 -11.17 0.86
CA PHE A 8 -7.47 -9.82 0.43
C PHE A 8 -7.29 -8.88 1.63
N ILE A 9 -8.22 -8.92 2.58
CA ILE A 9 -8.10 -8.18 3.85
C ILE A 9 -6.84 -8.61 4.61
N GLN A 10 -6.55 -9.91 4.65
CA GLN A 10 -5.37 -10.43 5.32
C GLN A 10 -4.08 -10.00 4.60
N GLY A 11 -4.08 -9.91 3.26
CA GLY A 11 -2.97 -9.36 2.48
C GLY A 11 -2.72 -7.88 2.76
N GLU A 12 -3.80 -7.08 2.85
CA GLU A 12 -3.73 -5.66 3.22
C GLU A 12 -3.16 -5.48 4.64
N LEU A 13 -3.68 -6.23 5.63
CA LEU A 13 -3.20 -6.20 7.01
C LEU A 13 -1.72 -6.61 7.12
N VAL A 14 -1.28 -7.60 6.33
CA VAL A 14 0.13 -8.01 6.28
C VAL A 14 0.99 -6.92 5.64
N ALA A 15 0.53 -6.30 4.56
CA ALA A 15 1.25 -5.20 3.90
C ALA A 15 1.41 -3.99 4.82
N ILE A 16 0.35 -3.60 5.53
CA ILE A 16 0.39 -2.52 6.54
C ILE A 16 1.31 -2.92 7.69
N GLY A 17 1.20 -4.14 8.20
CA GLY A 17 2.05 -4.64 9.29
C GLY A 17 3.53 -4.60 8.92
N LEU A 18 3.88 -5.06 7.71
CA LEU A 18 5.25 -4.99 7.20
C LEU A 18 5.71 -3.54 6.96
N ALA A 19 4.84 -2.67 6.45
CA ALA A 19 5.16 -1.25 6.25
C ALA A 19 5.48 -0.54 7.58
N ILE A 20 4.77 -0.88 8.66
CA ILE A 20 5.03 -0.33 10.00
C ILE A 20 6.41 -0.79 10.50
N VAL A 21 6.72 -2.09 10.39
CA VAL A 21 8.00 -2.64 10.85
C VAL A 21 9.17 -2.08 10.03
N CYS A 22 9.08 -2.12 8.70
CA CYS A 22 10.10 -1.53 7.84
C CYS A 22 10.23 -0.02 8.07
N GLY A 23 9.12 0.69 8.32
CA GLY A 23 9.12 2.14 8.52
C GLY A 23 9.83 2.55 9.80
N LEU A 24 9.58 1.81 10.89
CA LEU A 24 10.29 1.99 12.16
C LEU A 24 11.80 1.75 12.00
N ILE A 25 12.20 0.68 11.30
CA ILE A 25 13.62 0.39 11.05
C ILE A 25 14.26 1.48 10.19
N ALA A 26 13.55 1.95 9.15
CA ALA A 26 14.01 3.01 8.28
C ALA A 26 14.27 4.31 9.05
N LEU A 27 13.38 4.65 9.99
CA LEU A 27 13.44 5.88 10.78
C LEU A 27 14.57 5.84 11.81
N ILE A 28 14.89 4.66 12.35
CA ILE A 28 16.01 4.46 13.29
C ILE A 28 17.36 4.44 12.56
N GLN A 29 17.45 3.76 11.40
CA GLN A 29 18.72 3.62 10.68
C GLN A 29 19.00 4.79 9.71
N GLY A 30 18.01 5.63 9.40
CA GLY A 30 18.14 6.69 8.39
C GLY A 30 18.35 6.16 6.98
N VAL A 31 18.03 4.88 6.73
CA VAL A 31 18.25 4.23 5.44
C VAL A 31 17.11 4.62 4.50
N PHE A 32 17.40 5.56 3.62
CA PHE A 32 16.43 6.07 2.64
C PHE A 32 15.82 4.97 1.74
N LEU A 33 16.59 3.92 1.44
CA LEU A 33 16.11 2.78 0.64
C LEU A 33 14.97 2.01 1.34
N LEU A 34 15.02 1.87 2.67
CA LEU A 34 13.95 1.26 3.46
C LEU A 34 12.69 2.14 3.48
N ILE A 35 12.83 3.47 3.46
CA ILE A 35 11.71 4.40 3.36
C ILE A 35 10.99 4.20 2.03
N VAL A 36 11.75 4.12 0.92
CA VAL A 36 11.20 3.85 -0.41
C VAL A 36 10.43 2.52 -0.44
N ILE A 37 10.99 1.47 0.15
CA ILE A 37 10.32 0.15 0.25
C ILE A 37 9.00 0.28 1.03
N CYS A 38 8.96 1.01 2.15
CA CYS A 38 7.72 1.21 2.92
C CYS A 38 6.63 1.90 2.11
N LEU A 39 7.01 2.91 1.33
CA LEU A 39 6.07 3.62 0.48
C LEU A 39 5.51 2.70 -0.63
N TYR A 40 6.33 1.82 -1.21
CA TYR A 40 5.82 0.79 -2.14
C TYR A 40 4.86 -0.20 -1.46
N LEU A 41 5.14 -0.63 -0.23
CA LEU A 41 4.21 -1.48 0.53
C LEU A 41 2.89 -0.76 0.81
N LEU A 42 2.92 0.53 1.14
CA LEU A 42 1.71 1.36 1.30
C LEU A 42 0.92 1.49 -0.01
N ALA A 43 1.61 1.69 -1.14
CA ALA A 43 0.97 1.74 -2.45
C ALA A 43 0.28 0.40 -2.76
N ALA A 44 0.94 -0.73 -2.50
CA ALA A 44 0.36 -2.06 -2.67
C ALA A 44 -0.87 -2.28 -1.78
N SER A 45 -0.83 -1.83 -0.52
CA SER A 45 -1.99 -1.87 0.39
C SER A 45 -3.19 -1.12 -0.17
N LEU A 46 -2.98 0.08 -0.72
CA LEU A 46 -4.04 0.91 -1.32
C LEU A 46 -4.62 0.27 -2.59
N VAL A 47 -3.81 -0.46 -3.37
CA VAL A 47 -4.31 -1.25 -4.51
C VAL A 47 -5.24 -2.35 -4.02
N PHE A 48 -4.87 -3.07 -2.95
CA PHE A 48 -5.72 -4.12 -2.40
C PHE A 48 -7.05 -3.57 -1.86
N ASP A 49 -7.02 -2.47 -1.13
CA ASP A 49 -8.24 -1.78 -0.64
C ASP A 49 -9.11 -1.27 -1.81
N GLY A 50 -8.47 -0.76 -2.87
CA GLY A 50 -9.16 -0.37 -4.11
C GLY A 50 -9.89 -1.54 -4.80
N LEU A 51 -9.22 -2.69 -4.93
CA LEU A 51 -9.81 -3.90 -5.52
C LEU A 51 -10.97 -4.44 -4.67
N ILE A 52 -10.80 -4.41 -3.35
CA ILE A 52 -11.81 -4.73 -2.33
C ILE A 52 -13.06 -3.86 -2.57
N ALA A 53 -12.90 -2.55 -2.61
CA ALA A 53 -14.00 -1.59 -2.75
C ALA A 53 -14.73 -1.67 -4.10
N MET A 54 -14.00 -1.92 -5.20
CA MET A 54 -14.63 -2.15 -6.52
C MET A 54 -15.51 -3.41 -6.53
N ASN A 55 -15.09 -4.47 -5.83
CA ASN A 55 -15.85 -5.72 -5.72
C ASN A 55 -17.04 -5.63 -4.75
N MET A 56 -16.99 -4.75 -3.73
CA MET A 56 -18.10 -4.50 -2.80
C MET A 56 -19.22 -3.58 -3.35
N ARG A 57 -19.32 -3.42 -4.67
CA ARG A 57 -20.27 -2.49 -5.32
C ARG A 57 -20.10 -1.03 -4.86
N ASN A 58 -18.92 -0.65 -4.37
CA ASN A 58 -18.58 0.74 -4.05
C ASN A 58 -17.46 1.26 -4.97
N PRO A 59 -17.72 1.35 -6.29
CA PRO A 59 -16.70 1.68 -7.29
C PRO A 59 -16.11 3.08 -7.08
N ASN A 60 -16.89 4.02 -6.54
CA ASN A 60 -16.39 5.37 -6.22
C ASN A 60 -15.30 5.36 -5.16
N HIS A 61 -15.37 4.47 -4.18
CA HIS A 61 -14.31 4.32 -3.18
C HIS A 61 -13.10 3.60 -3.78
N GLY A 62 -13.33 2.55 -4.57
CA GLY A 62 -12.26 1.79 -5.22
C GLY A 62 -11.42 2.60 -6.21
N VAL A 63 -12.06 3.43 -7.03
CA VAL A 63 -11.34 4.32 -7.97
C VAL A 63 -10.52 5.37 -7.21
N LYS A 64 -11.03 5.91 -6.10
CA LYS A 64 -10.26 6.86 -5.26
C LYS A 64 -9.03 6.20 -4.62
N GLN A 65 -9.18 4.97 -4.13
CA GLN A 65 -8.08 4.18 -3.55
C GLN A 65 -7.02 3.86 -4.61
N MET A 66 -7.43 3.45 -5.82
CA MET A 66 -6.53 3.22 -6.95
C MET A 66 -5.78 4.47 -7.37
N LEU A 67 -6.46 5.63 -7.43
CA LEU A 67 -5.82 6.90 -7.76
C LEU A 67 -4.78 7.29 -6.69
N ARG A 68 -5.10 7.10 -5.41
CA ARG A 68 -4.15 7.31 -4.30
C ARG A 68 -2.95 6.38 -4.42
N ALA A 69 -3.16 5.10 -4.72
CA ALA A 69 -2.08 4.15 -4.94
C ALA A 69 -1.17 4.57 -6.10
N ALA A 70 -1.75 5.02 -7.22
CA ALA A 70 -1.00 5.49 -8.38
C ALA A 70 -0.17 6.74 -8.07
N ILE A 71 -0.74 7.73 -7.39
CA ILE A 71 -0.02 8.94 -6.96
C ILE A 71 1.13 8.57 -6.03
N LEU A 72 0.89 7.69 -5.06
CA LEU A 72 1.90 7.28 -4.10
C LEU A 72 3.01 6.46 -4.77
N PHE A 73 2.67 5.59 -5.72
CA PHE A 73 3.64 4.85 -6.54
C PHE A 73 4.52 5.79 -7.36
N LEU A 74 3.93 6.77 -8.04
CA LEU A 74 4.67 7.78 -8.83
C LEU A 74 5.59 8.61 -7.94
N LEU A 75 5.09 9.09 -6.80
CA LEU A 75 5.89 9.85 -5.83
C LEU A 75 7.06 9.01 -5.31
N THR A 76 6.81 7.74 -5.00
CA THR A 76 7.84 6.81 -4.51
C THR A 76 8.90 6.54 -5.57
N THR A 77 8.49 6.34 -6.82
CA THR A 77 9.40 6.13 -7.95
C THR A 77 10.25 7.38 -8.20
N PHE A 78 9.65 8.57 -8.14
CA PHE A 78 10.36 9.83 -8.27
C PHE A 78 11.39 10.02 -7.14
N LEU A 79 10.99 9.76 -5.89
CA LEU A 79 11.90 9.80 -4.74
C LEU A 79 13.06 8.80 -4.91
N PHE A 80 12.80 7.60 -5.41
CA PHE A 80 13.84 6.60 -5.64
C PHE A 80 14.85 6.99 -6.71
N ILE A 81 14.41 7.69 -7.77
CA ILE A 81 15.29 8.14 -8.86
C ILE A 81 16.14 9.34 -8.44
N PHE A 82 15.59 10.22 -7.60
CA PHE A 82 16.25 11.46 -7.19
C PHE A 82 17.20 11.28 -5.99
N LEU A 83 16.99 10.23 -5.18
CA LEU A 83 17.81 9.86 -4.03
C LEU A 83 19.12 9.17 -4.47
#